data_AF-X1B271-F1
#
_entry.id   AF-X1B271-F1
#
_cell.length_a   1.000
_cell.length_b   1.000
_cell.length_c   1.000
_cell.angle_alpha   90.00
_cell.angle_beta   90.00
_cell.angle_gamma   90.00
#
_symmetry.space_group_name_H-M   'P 1'
#
loop_
_entity.id
_entity.type
_entity.pdbx_description
1 polymer ?
#
loop_
_entity_poly.entity_id
_entity_poly.type
_entity_poly.pdbx_seq_one_letter_code
_entity_poly.pdbx_strand_id
1 'polypeptide(L)'
;GLGCEIAKNLSMLGIGHLDLVDLDIIEHSNLNRQILFTGAKMGEPKAIVAARKLQEINPNIIVKGYHTSLERLNPAIYQAADVVIGGLDSMNARLNLNAQCVRFRIPLVDGGVSGYHGHVYTIFPYQNACYECNPLPVAENDDMAACTVVGIPRKRIHCVFKGDMAFREKFDRDPNPKDLNEINFIQKVANELVNKHNFLPEYTVDDIVRIIDRHDPGIITINAVISALQSHEAVKILHWKKGHKGLGEPIQNYVVYNGITMKFYHIEKKKNPECSQCGKHVRRVSIKLRAHSPCENIIKILTKNGFKPDPELEPILTLQDFN
;
A
#
# COMPACT_ATOMS: atom_id res chain seq x y z
N GLY A 1 -7.37 1.20 -9.34
CA GLY A 1 -8.49 2.14 -9.06
C GLY A 1 -7.94 3.53 -8.90
N LEU A 2 -7.60 3.90 -7.66
CA LEU A 2 -6.99 5.18 -7.31
C LEU A 2 -5.81 5.58 -8.21
N GLY A 3 -4.88 4.65 -8.47
CA GLY A 3 -3.75 4.88 -9.37
C GLY A 3 -4.13 5.29 -10.80
N CYS A 4 -5.21 4.73 -11.37
CA CYS A 4 -5.69 5.11 -12.70
C CYS A 4 -6.17 6.54 -12.74
N GLU A 5 -6.93 6.96 -11.72
CA GLU A 5 -7.47 8.32 -11.63
C GLU A 5 -6.36 9.35 -11.40
N ILE A 6 -5.39 9.06 -10.52
CA ILE A 6 -4.22 9.92 -10.31
C ILE A 6 -3.44 10.09 -11.61
N ALA A 7 -3.11 8.98 -12.28
CA ALA A 7 -2.30 9.00 -13.48
C ALA A 7 -3.01 9.75 -14.63
N LYS A 8 -4.33 9.57 -14.76
CA LYS A 8 -5.18 10.35 -15.67
C LYS A 8 -5.11 11.84 -15.36
N ASN A 9 -5.35 12.24 -14.11
CA ASN A 9 -5.34 13.65 -13.70
C ASN A 9 -3.99 14.31 -14.01
N LEU A 10 -2.88 13.69 -13.59
CA LEU A 10 -1.53 14.24 -13.82
C LEU A 10 -1.15 14.27 -15.30
N SER A 11 -1.59 13.28 -16.07
CA SER A 11 -1.34 13.26 -17.52
C SER A 11 -2.06 14.41 -18.21
N MET A 12 -3.33 14.65 -17.87
CA MET A 12 -4.11 15.77 -18.42
C MET A 12 -3.58 17.14 -17.97
N LEU A 13 -2.95 17.22 -16.79
CA LEU A 13 -2.27 18.42 -16.31
C LEU A 13 -0.94 18.70 -17.00
N GLY A 14 -0.41 17.76 -17.80
CA GLY A 14 0.83 17.95 -18.54
C GLY A 14 2.08 17.91 -17.66
N ILE A 15 2.14 16.99 -16.69
CA ILE A 15 3.22 16.91 -15.68
C ILE A 15 4.63 16.64 -16.24
N GLY A 16 4.76 16.45 -17.54
CA GLY A 16 6.03 16.25 -18.24
C GLY A 16 6.49 14.79 -18.24
N HIS A 17 6.68 14.20 -17.06
CA HIS A 17 7.15 12.81 -16.92
C HIS A 17 6.40 12.05 -15.83
N LEU A 18 5.97 10.82 -16.11
CA LEU A 18 5.23 9.96 -15.20
C LEU A 18 5.74 8.51 -15.26
N ASP A 19 6.27 8.03 -14.14
CA ASP A 19 6.62 6.62 -13.93
C ASP A 19 5.48 5.91 -13.17
N LEU A 20 4.94 4.84 -13.76
CA LEU A 20 3.84 4.03 -13.21
C LEU A 20 4.37 2.68 -12.78
N VAL A 21 4.12 2.27 -11.53
CA VAL A 21 4.61 1.02 -10.96
C VAL A 21 3.43 0.22 -10.43
N ASP A 22 3.25 -0.99 -10.95
CA ASP A 22 2.18 -1.90 -10.52
C ASP A 22 2.61 -3.34 -10.82
N LEU A 23 2.46 -4.23 -9.83
CA LEU A 23 2.82 -5.65 -9.95
C LEU A 23 1.66 -6.51 -10.48
N ASP A 24 0.46 -5.94 -10.62
CA ASP A 24 -0.72 -6.69 -11.02
C ASP A 24 -0.92 -6.72 -12.54
N ILE A 25 -1.74 -7.69 -12.92
CA ILE A 25 -2.30 -7.85 -14.27
C ILE A 25 -3.78 -7.45 -14.29
N ILE A 26 -4.30 -7.14 -15.48
CA ILE A 26 -5.70 -6.72 -15.65
C ILE A 26 -6.64 -7.92 -15.48
N GLU A 27 -7.63 -7.76 -14.60
CA GLU A 27 -8.72 -8.70 -14.39
C GLU A 27 -10.09 -8.09 -14.72
N HIS A 28 -11.08 -8.94 -15.03
CA HIS A 28 -12.46 -8.50 -15.30
C HIS A 28 -13.06 -7.64 -14.17
N SER A 29 -12.75 -8.01 -12.92
CA SER A 29 -13.19 -7.29 -11.72
C SER A 29 -12.71 -5.84 -11.68
N ASN A 30 -11.69 -5.47 -12.47
CA ASN A 30 -11.10 -4.14 -12.48
C ASN A 30 -11.83 -3.17 -13.41
N LEU A 31 -12.48 -3.67 -14.47
CA LEU A 31 -13.03 -2.86 -15.55
C LEU A 31 -14.16 -1.92 -15.12
N ASN A 32 -14.86 -2.22 -14.02
CA ASN A 32 -15.94 -1.40 -13.49
C ASN A 32 -15.47 -0.04 -12.92
N ARG A 33 -14.17 0.10 -12.61
CA ARG A 33 -13.62 1.30 -11.91
C ARG A 33 -12.26 1.76 -12.42
N GLN A 34 -11.67 1.09 -13.42
CA GLN A 34 -10.31 1.36 -13.89
C GLN A 34 -10.34 1.71 -15.37
N ILE A 35 -10.71 2.96 -15.66
CA ILE A 35 -11.03 3.45 -17.01
C ILE A 35 -9.89 3.25 -18.02
N LEU A 36 -8.63 3.26 -17.57
CA LEU A 36 -7.45 3.08 -18.41
C LEU A 36 -7.34 1.68 -19.03
N PHE A 37 -8.13 0.72 -18.55
CA PHE A 37 -8.11 -0.67 -19.03
C PHE A 37 -9.30 -1.01 -19.92
N THR A 38 -10.10 -0.02 -20.29
CA THR A 38 -11.20 -0.19 -21.25
C THR A 38 -10.64 -0.65 -22.61
N GLY A 39 -11.07 -1.82 -23.08
CA GLY A 39 -10.58 -2.43 -24.32
C GLY A 39 -9.20 -3.10 -24.21
N ALA A 40 -8.62 -3.20 -23.02
CA ALA A 40 -7.39 -3.94 -22.79
C ALA A 40 -7.65 -5.46 -22.76
N LYS A 41 -6.61 -6.26 -23.03
CA LYS A 41 -6.71 -7.73 -22.93
C LYS A 41 -6.51 -8.15 -21.48
N MET A 42 -7.25 -9.16 -21.04
CA MET A 42 -7.08 -9.75 -19.72
C MET A 42 -5.67 -10.35 -19.59
N GLY A 43 -5.08 -10.23 -18.40
CA GLY A 43 -3.73 -10.71 -18.14
C GLY A 43 -2.60 -9.79 -18.58
N GLU A 44 -2.89 -8.69 -19.28
CA GLU A 44 -1.86 -7.69 -19.58
C GLU A 44 -1.41 -6.94 -18.31
N PRO A 45 -0.12 -6.59 -18.17
CA PRO A 45 0.37 -5.82 -17.02
C PRO A 45 -0.29 -4.44 -16.92
N LYS A 46 -0.84 -4.12 -15.74
CA LYS A 46 -1.58 -2.86 -15.51
C LYS A 46 -0.72 -1.62 -15.81
N ALA A 47 0.50 -1.56 -15.27
CA ALA A 47 1.40 -0.42 -15.44
C ALA A 47 1.73 -0.14 -16.92
N ILE A 48 1.95 -1.20 -17.71
CA ILE A 48 2.32 -1.09 -19.13
C ILE A 48 1.13 -0.62 -19.97
N VAL A 49 -0.05 -1.20 -19.76
CA VAL A 49 -1.27 -0.80 -20.47
C VAL A 49 -1.67 0.63 -20.10
N ALA A 50 -1.60 0.98 -18.81
CA ALA A 50 -1.88 2.34 -18.35
C ALA A 50 -0.95 3.36 -19.01
N ALA A 51 0.36 3.07 -19.08
CA ALA A 51 1.33 3.97 -19.71
C ALA A 51 1.00 4.23 -21.18
N ARG A 52 0.70 3.17 -21.95
CA ARG A 52 0.27 3.31 -23.35
C ARG A 52 -0.99 4.17 -23.47
N LYS A 53 -1.99 3.91 -22.63
CA LYS A 53 -3.26 4.64 -22.69
C LYS A 53 -3.10 6.12 -22.33
N LEU A 54 -2.24 6.44 -21.36
CA LEU A 54 -1.98 7.82 -20.96
C LEU A 54 -1.16 8.58 -22.00
N GLN A 55 -0.26 7.89 -22.71
CA GLN A 55 0.45 8.45 -23.86
C GLN A 55 -0.50 8.84 -25.01
N GLU A 56 -1.58 8.07 -25.22
CA GLU A 56 -2.67 8.45 -26.15
C GLU A 56 -3.45 9.67 -25.66
N ILE A 57 -3.70 9.77 -24.35
CA ILE A 57 -4.45 10.89 -23.74
C ILE A 57 -3.65 12.19 -23.83
N ASN A 58 -2.35 12.16 -23.58
CA ASN A 58 -1.48 13.32 -23.74
C ASN A 58 -0.15 12.94 -24.39
N PRO A 59 0.01 13.15 -25.71
CA PRO A 59 1.24 12.83 -26.43
C PRO A 59 2.46 13.66 -26.00
N ASN A 60 2.27 14.76 -25.26
CA ASN A 60 3.33 15.71 -24.91
C ASN A 60 4.08 15.38 -23.61
N ILE A 61 3.65 14.34 -22.89
CA ILE A 61 4.34 13.86 -21.69
C ILE A 61 5.06 12.55 -21.99
N ILE A 62 6.00 12.18 -21.12
CA ILE A 62 6.68 10.90 -21.12
C ILE A 62 6.01 10.02 -20.08
N VAL A 63 5.44 8.88 -20.48
CA VAL A 63 4.87 7.91 -19.54
C VAL A 63 5.61 6.58 -19.65
N LYS A 64 6.10 6.06 -18.52
CA LYS A 64 6.78 4.76 -18.43
C LYS A 64 6.06 3.86 -17.44
N GLY A 65 5.80 2.62 -17.84
CA GLY A 65 5.23 1.59 -16.97
C GLY A 65 6.28 0.59 -16.53
N TYR A 66 6.26 0.20 -15.26
CA TYR A 66 7.10 -0.84 -14.68
C TYR A 66 6.20 -1.91 -14.07
N HIS A 67 6.22 -3.10 -14.66
CA HIS A 67 5.54 -4.26 -14.11
C HIS A 67 6.42 -4.94 -13.06
N THR A 68 6.41 -4.40 -11.85
CA THR A 68 7.25 -4.85 -10.75
C THR A 68 6.66 -4.41 -9.42
N SER A 69 7.07 -5.07 -8.34
CA SER A 69 6.79 -4.61 -6.98
C SER A 69 7.67 -3.40 -6.62
N LEU A 70 7.25 -2.65 -5.60
CA LEU A 70 7.99 -1.47 -5.11
C LEU A 70 9.38 -1.86 -4.60
N GLU A 71 9.50 -3.02 -3.97
CA GLU A 71 10.76 -3.55 -3.44
C GLU A 71 11.78 -3.81 -4.54
N ARG A 72 11.32 -4.25 -5.72
CA ARG A 72 12.19 -4.62 -6.85
C ARG A 72 12.40 -3.46 -7.83
N LEU A 73 11.73 -2.33 -7.63
CA LEU A 73 11.89 -1.18 -8.50
C LEU A 73 13.30 -0.63 -8.37
N ASN A 74 13.95 -0.32 -9.50
CA ASN A 74 15.29 0.24 -9.50
C ASN A 74 15.36 1.52 -8.63
N PRO A 75 16.23 1.56 -7.59
CA PRO A 75 16.46 2.72 -6.74
C PRO A 75 16.64 4.06 -7.46
N ALA A 76 17.23 4.04 -8.67
CA ALA A 76 17.44 5.23 -9.49
C ALA A 76 16.12 5.92 -9.88
N ILE A 77 15.02 5.17 -9.99
CA ILE A 77 13.69 5.72 -10.31
C ILE A 77 13.17 6.55 -9.14
N TYR A 78 13.25 6.02 -7.91
CA TYR A 78 12.90 6.78 -6.71
C TYR A 78 13.78 8.02 -6.57
N GLN A 79 15.09 7.89 -6.79
CA GLN A 79 16.03 9.01 -6.65
C GLN A 79 15.79 10.12 -7.68
N ALA A 80 15.33 9.79 -8.88
CA ALA A 80 15.03 10.75 -9.94
C ALA A 80 13.67 11.45 -9.75
N ALA A 81 12.79 10.92 -8.90
CA ALA A 81 11.44 11.44 -8.73
C ALA A 81 11.42 12.78 -7.98
N ASP A 82 10.56 13.70 -8.45
CA ASP A 82 10.32 14.94 -7.73
C ASP A 82 9.31 14.79 -6.58
N VAL A 83 8.34 13.91 -6.76
CA VAL A 83 7.29 13.56 -5.81
C VAL A 83 6.87 12.13 -6.11
N VAL A 84 6.57 11.36 -5.08
CA VAL A 84 6.01 10.01 -5.18
C VAL A 84 4.56 10.06 -4.71
N ILE A 85 3.67 9.31 -5.36
CA ILE A 85 2.25 9.30 -5.03
C ILE A 85 1.83 7.85 -4.77
N GLY A 86 1.34 7.58 -3.56
CA GLY A 86 0.90 6.25 -3.12
C GLY A 86 -0.59 6.05 -3.37
N GLY A 87 -0.96 5.03 -4.14
CA GLY A 87 -2.34 4.61 -4.35
C GLY A 87 -2.54 3.14 -3.98
N LEU A 88 -1.93 2.72 -2.88
CA LEU A 88 -1.74 1.34 -2.47
C LEU A 88 -2.93 0.82 -1.67
N ASP A 89 -3.13 -0.49 -1.64
CA ASP A 89 -4.22 -1.17 -0.93
C ASP A 89 -3.77 -1.71 0.43
N SER A 90 -2.56 -2.24 0.56
CA SER A 90 -2.05 -2.82 1.81
C SER A 90 -1.24 -1.83 2.67
N MET A 91 -1.24 -2.06 3.99
CA MET A 91 -0.38 -1.28 4.90
C MET A 91 1.11 -1.58 4.67
N ASN A 92 1.46 -2.86 4.42
CA ASN A 92 2.84 -3.26 4.15
C ASN A 92 3.43 -2.54 2.94
N ALA A 93 2.69 -2.45 1.83
CA ALA A 93 3.15 -1.70 0.67
C ALA A 93 3.31 -0.20 0.98
N ARG A 94 2.41 0.40 1.77
CA ARG A 94 2.52 1.81 2.20
C ARG A 94 3.76 2.05 3.06
N LEU A 95 4.03 1.17 4.03
CA LEU A 95 5.25 1.25 4.86
C LEU A 95 6.50 1.06 4.02
N ASN A 96 6.49 0.16 3.04
CA ASN A 96 7.60 0.00 2.10
C ASN A 96 7.84 1.28 1.28
N LEU A 97 6.79 1.83 0.64
CA LEU A 97 6.88 3.05 -0.15
C LEU A 97 7.37 4.23 0.69
N ASN A 98 6.87 4.34 1.91
CA ASN A 98 7.30 5.32 2.88
C ASN A 98 8.81 5.17 3.18
N ALA A 99 9.29 3.95 3.46
CA ALA A 99 10.70 3.71 3.72
C ALA A 99 11.58 4.13 2.53
N GLN A 100 11.15 3.86 1.29
CA GLN A 100 11.85 4.32 0.08
C GLN A 100 11.86 5.86 -0.01
N CYS A 101 10.72 6.51 0.19
CA CYS A 101 10.61 7.97 0.14
C CYS A 101 11.48 8.64 1.21
N VAL A 102 11.52 8.09 2.43
CA VAL A 102 12.39 8.57 3.52
C VAL A 102 13.87 8.33 3.21
N ARG A 103 14.21 7.19 2.59
CA ARG A 103 15.58 6.85 2.15
C ARG A 103 16.09 7.86 1.11
N PHE A 104 15.30 8.15 0.09
CA PHE A 104 15.68 9.05 -1.01
C PHE A 104 15.33 10.53 -0.76
N ARG A 105 14.68 10.84 0.37
CA ARG A 105 14.25 12.20 0.75
C ARG A 105 13.26 12.82 -0.24
N ILE A 106 12.38 12.01 -0.80
CA ILE A 106 11.38 12.44 -1.77
C ILE A 106 10.04 12.64 -1.06
N PRO A 107 9.32 13.76 -1.29
CA PRO A 107 7.97 13.94 -0.77
C PRO A 107 7.03 12.82 -1.26
N LEU A 108 6.20 12.31 -0.35
CA LEU A 108 5.21 11.27 -0.62
C LEU A 108 3.81 11.85 -0.43
N VAL A 109 2.94 11.69 -1.42
CA VAL A 109 1.49 11.96 -1.31
C VAL A 109 0.77 10.61 -1.29
N ASP A 110 0.51 10.08 -0.10
CA ASP A 110 -0.24 8.83 0.05
C ASP A 110 -1.75 9.09 0.05
N GLY A 111 -2.50 8.10 -0.44
CA GLY A 111 -3.93 8.07 -0.32
C GLY A 111 -4.45 6.64 -0.33
N GLY A 112 -5.60 6.45 0.32
CA GLY A 112 -6.27 5.17 0.40
C GLY A 112 -7.77 5.36 0.44
N VAL A 113 -8.48 4.30 0.08
CA VAL A 113 -9.94 4.26 0.04
C VAL A 113 -10.43 2.97 0.67
N SER A 114 -11.51 3.05 1.42
CA SER A 114 -12.21 1.91 2.03
C SER A 114 -13.70 2.24 2.10
N GLY A 115 -14.50 1.55 1.28
CA GLY A 115 -15.93 1.84 1.11
C GLY A 115 -16.19 3.32 0.79
N TYR A 116 -16.93 4.00 1.67
CA TYR A 116 -17.26 5.44 1.56
C TYR A 116 -16.23 6.38 2.18
N HIS A 117 -15.12 5.86 2.69
CA HIS A 117 -14.08 6.64 3.34
C HIS A 117 -12.83 6.66 2.48
N GLY A 118 -12.06 7.72 2.59
CA GLY A 118 -10.72 7.77 2.04
C GLY A 118 -9.86 8.75 2.81
N HIS A 119 -8.56 8.71 2.53
CA HIS A 119 -7.61 9.63 3.14
C HIS A 119 -6.60 10.14 2.13
N VAL A 120 -6.02 11.29 2.44
CA VAL A 120 -4.83 11.83 1.79
C VAL A 120 -3.84 12.27 2.85
N TYR A 121 -2.57 11.95 2.67
CA TYR A 121 -1.51 12.35 3.56
C TYR A 121 -0.23 12.70 2.81
N THR A 122 0.23 13.94 2.98
CA THR A 122 1.51 14.39 2.40
C THR A 122 2.61 14.31 3.45
N ILE A 123 3.65 13.54 3.14
CA ILE A 123 4.82 13.31 3.96
C ILE A 123 6.01 14.00 3.30
N PHE A 124 6.64 14.90 4.04
CA PHE A 124 7.93 15.50 3.73
C PHE A 124 8.97 14.85 4.65
N PRO A 125 9.80 13.91 4.14
CA PRO A 125 10.77 13.20 4.95
C PRO A 125 11.58 14.13 5.87
N TYR A 126 11.71 13.74 7.14
CA TYR A 126 12.40 14.46 8.21
C TYR A 126 11.78 15.82 8.62
N GLN A 127 10.75 16.32 7.93
CA GLN A 127 10.09 17.59 8.28
C GLN A 127 8.83 17.34 9.12
N ASN A 128 7.90 16.54 8.62
CA ASN A 128 6.70 16.12 9.35
C ASN A 128 6.75 14.62 9.71
N ALA A 129 5.67 14.12 10.31
CA ALA A 129 5.56 12.70 10.63
C ALA A 129 5.56 11.83 9.37
N CYS A 130 6.26 10.70 9.41
CA CYS A 130 6.10 9.61 8.44
C CYS A 130 5.13 8.56 9.02
N TYR A 131 4.83 7.49 8.26
CA TYR A 131 3.91 6.45 8.72
C TYR A 131 4.37 5.76 10.03
N GLU A 132 5.67 5.57 10.22
CA GLU A 132 6.27 4.94 11.41
C GLU A 132 6.56 5.92 12.54
N CYS A 133 6.24 7.22 12.38
CA CYS A 133 6.29 8.16 13.51
C CYS A 133 5.17 7.89 14.51
N ASN A 134 3.99 7.57 13.98
CA ASN A 134 2.81 7.24 14.75
C ASN A 134 2.38 5.87 14.24
N PRO A 135 3.16 4.81 14.55
CA PRO A 135 2.79 3.47 14.13
C PRO A 135 1.35 3.27 14.60
N LEU A 136 0.48 3.02 13.62
CA LEU A 136 -0.88 2.64 13.96
C LEU A 136 -0.72 1.44 14.90
N PRO A 137 -1.42 1.42 16.06
CA PRO A 137 -1.45 0.19 16.84
C PRO A 137 -1.76 -0.90 15.83
N VAL A 138 -0.88 -1.91 15.75
CA VAL A 138 -1.07 -3.05 14.87
C VAL A 138 -2.52 -3.42 15.09
N ALA A 139 -3.35 -3.23 14.07
CA ALA A 139 -4.74 -3.60 14.24
C ALA A 139 -4.63 -5.06 14.67
N GLU A 140 -5.26 -5.43 15.78
CA GLU A 140 -5.34 -6.83 16.24
C GLU A 140 -5.95 -7.78 15.17
N ASN A 141 -6.20 -7.25 13.96
CA ASN A 141 -6.66 -7.89 12.75
C ASN A 141 -5.53 -8.49 11.89
N ASP A 142 -4.31 -7.93 11.90
CA ASP A 142 -3.17 -8.48 11.12
C ASP A 142 -2.27 -9.36 11.99
N ASP A 143 -2.12 -9.04 13.28
CA ASP A 143 -1.80 -10.03 14.30
C ASP A 143 -3.11 -10.49 14.95
N MET A 144 -3.88 -11.30 14.20
CA MET A 144 -4.68 -12.32 14.86
C MET A 144 -3.70 -13.08 15.74
N ALA A 145 -3.67 -12.80 17.05
CA ALA A 145 -2.84 -13.57 17.97
C ALA A 145 -3.05 -15.04 17.62
N ALA A 146 -2.00 -15.74 17.18
CA ALA A 146 -2.08 -17.14 16.80
C ALA A 146 -2.82 -17.95 17.90
N CYS A 147 -2.70 -17.52 19.16
CA CYS A 147 -3.42 -18.03 20.32
C CYS A 147 -4.97 -17.95 20.26
N THR A 148 -5.59 -17.04 19.49
CA THR A 148 -7.06 -16.91 19.38
C THR A 148 -7.62 -17.68 18.18
N VAL A 149 -6.85 -17.85 17.11
CA VAL A 149 -7.25 -18.66 15.93
C VAL A 149 -6.89 -20.13 16.11
N VAL A 150 -5.86 -20.44 16.91
CA VAL A 150 -5.57 -21.79 17.41
C VAL A 150 -6.49 -22.13 18.61
N GLY A 151 -6.81 -21.15 19.46
CA GLY A 151 -7.67 -21.31 20.64
C GLY A 151 -9.18 -21.33 20.38
N ILE A 152 -9.98 -21.23 21.44
CA ILE A 152 -11.46 -21.24 21.36
C ILE A 152 -11.96 -19.94 20.71
N PRO A 153 -12.86 -20.00 19.70
CA PRO A 153 -13.38 -18.79 19.05
C PRO A 153 -14.21 -17.94 20.04
N ARG A 154 -13.92 -16.64 20.11
CA ARG A 154 -14.56 -15.66 21.04
C ARG A 154 -15.61 -14.76 20.38
N LYS A 155 -15.58 -14.66 19.05
CA LYS A 155 -16.53 -13.88 18.25
C LYS A 155 -16.97 -14.72 17.07
N ARG A 156 -18.18 -14.47 16.54
CA ARG A 156 -18.74 -15.14 15.36
C ARG A 156 -17.78 -15.14 14.17
N ILE A 157 -17.09 -14.02 13.92
CA ILE A 157 -16.12 -13.87 12.82
C ILE A 157 -14.91 -14.80 12.96
N HIS A 158 -14.52 -15.18 14.18
CA HIS A 158 -13.42 -16.12 14.41
C HIS A 158 -13.75 -17.52 13.87
N CYS A 159 -15.03 -17.88 13.77
CA CYS A 159 -15.46 -19.14 13.17
C CYS A 159 -15.13 -19.19 11.67
N VAL A 160 -15.30 -18.08 10.96
CA VAL A 160 -14.94 -17.98 9.52
C VAL A 160 -13.43 -18.07 9.34
N PHE A 161 -12.65 -17.37 10.16
CA PHE A 161 -11.19 -17.45 10.11
C PHE A 161 -10.66 -18.86 10.42
N LYS A 162 -11.30 -19.59 11.34
CA LYS A 162 -10.98 -21.00 11.56
C LYS A 162 -11.32 -21.89 10.37
N GLY A 163 -12.43 -21.62 9.68
CA GLY A 163 -12.75 -22.28 8.41
C GLY A 163 -11.72 -22.01 7.32
N ASP A 164 -11.28 -20.76 7.19
CA ASP A 164 -10.20 -20.33 6.28
C ASP A 164 -8.87 -21.02 6.62
N MET A 165 -8.50 -21.10 7.89
CA MET A 165 -7.29 -21.84 8.31
C MET A 165 -7.39 -23.34 8.02
N ALA A 166 -8.54 -23.97 8.32
CA ALA A 166 -8.75 -25.38 8.03
C ALA A 166 -8.67 -25.67 6.52
N PHE A 167 -9.04 -24.70 5.69
CA PHE A 167 -8.85 -24.79 4.24
C PHE A 167 -7.36 -24.75 3.90
N ARG A 168 -6.62 -23.76 4.39
CA ARG A 168 -5.17 -23.63 4.18
C ARG A 168 -4.41 -24.88 4.64
N GLU A 169 -4.72 -25.40 5.82
CA GLU A 169 -4.10 -26.63 6.36
C GLU A 169 -4.38 -27.86 5.49
N LYS A 170 -5.57 -27.94 4.89
CA LYS A 170 -5.97 -29.09 4.07
C LYS A 170 -5.42 -29.04 2.65
N PHE A 171 -5.30 -27.85 2.07
CA PHE A 171 -4.99 -27.68 0.64
C PHE A 171 -3.63 -27.01 0.38
N ASP A 172 -2.92 -26.57 1.41
CA ASP A 172 -1.61 -25.89 1.35
C ASP A 172 -1.61 -24.66 0.40
N ARG A 173 -2.72 -23.91 0.40
CA ARG A 173 -2.92 -22.68 -0.38
C ARG A 173 -4.07 -21.84 0.17
N ASP A 174 -4.14 -20.59 -0.27
CA ASP A 174 -5.30 -19.72 -0.02
C ASP A 174 -6.56 -20.19 -0.77
N PRO A 175 -7.76 -20.01 -0.19
CA PRO A 175 -9.01 -20.27 -0.88
C PRO A 175 -9.26 -19.25 -1.98
N ASN A 176 -9.81 -19.71 -3.10
CA ASN A 176 -10.31 -18.89 -4.17
C ASN A 176 -11.75 -18.45 -3.83
N PRO A 177 -12.00 -17.15 -3.59
CA PRO A 177 -13.33 -16.70 -3.20
C PRO A 177 -14.40 -16.87 -4.30
N LYS A 178 -13.96 -17.14 -5.54
CA LYS A 178 -14.83 -17.39 -6.69
C LYS A 178 -15.21 -18.86 -6.85
N ASP A 179 -14.54 -19.78 -6.15
CA ASP A 179 -14.88 -21.21 -6.17
C ASP A 179 -15.89 -21.52 -5.06
N LEU A 180 -17.14 -21.77 -5.46
CA LEU A 180 -18.23 -22.06 -4.54
C LEU A 180 -17.95 -23.30 -3.68
N ASN A 181 -17.20 -24.29 -4.16
CA ASN A 181 -16.90 -25.48 -3.38
C ASN A 181 -15.93 -25.16 -2.23
N GLU A 182 -14.95 -24.30 -2.50
CA GLU A 182 -14.00 -23.82 -1.49
C GLU A 182 -14.69 -22.95 -0.45
N ILE A 183 -15.57 -22.05 -0.89
CA ILE A 183 -16.40 -21.23 0.00
C ILE A 183 -17.35 -22.08 0.84
N ASN A 184 -18.00 -23.08 0.25
CA ASN A 184 -18.89 -24.00 0.97
C ASN A 184 -18.14 -24.82 2.02
N PHE A 185 -16.87 -25.19 1.76
CA PHE A 185 -16.02 -25.82 2.76
C PHE A 185 -15.83 -24.90 3.96
N ILE A 186 -15.44 -23.65 3.73
CA ILE A 186 -15.22 -22.66 4.79
C ILE A 186 -16.53 -22.39 5.55
N GLN A 187 -17.64 -22.22 4.84
CA GLN A 187 -18.97 -22.01 5.41
C GLN A 187 -19.36 -23.14 6.35
N LYS A 188 -19.16 -24.39 5.91
CA LYS A 188 -19.50 -25.58 6.72
C LYS A 188 -18.73 -25.58 8.03
N VAL A 189 -17.41 -25.41 7.97
CA VAL A 189 -16.57 -25.37 9.18
C VAL A 189 -16.95 -24.18 10.07
N ALA A 190 -17.23 -23.02 9.49
CA ALA A 190 -17.64 -21.84 10.22
C ALA A 190 -18.98 -22.06 10.94
N ASN A 191 -19.99 -22.62 10.27
CA ASN A 191 -21.32 -22.84 10.84
C ASN A 191 -21.33 -23.93 11.91
N GLU A 192 -20.51 -24.98 11.76
CA GLU A 192 -20.28 -25.97 12.82
C GLU A 192 -19.76 -25.29 14.11
N LEU A 193 -18.81 -24.35 13.99
CA LEU A 193 -18.29 -23.59 15.11
C LEU A 193 -19.29 -22.57 15.66
N VAL A 194 -20.06 -21.91 14.79
CA VAL A 194 -21.11 -20.96 15.19
C VAL A 194 -22.15 -21.67 16.05
N ASN A 195 -22.62 -22.84 15.63
CA ASN A 195 -23.59 -23.64 16.37
C ASN A 195 -23.00 -24.16 17.68
N LYS A 196 -21.77 -24.69 17.65
CA LYS A 196 -21.10 -25.20 18.85
C LYS A 196 -20.90 -24.15 19.94
N HIS A 197 -20.66 -22.90 19.57
CA HIS A 197 -20.38 -21.80 20.50
C HIS A 197 -21.53 -20.79 20.65
N ASN A 198 -22.71 -21.11 20.10
CA ASN A 198 -23.92 -20.28 20.16
C ASN A 198 -23.73 -18.83 19.64
N PHE A 199 -23.00 -18.67 18.52
CA PHE A 199 -22.78 -17.39 17.85
C PHE A 199 -23.80 -17.11 16.73
N LEU A 200 -25.01 -17.63 16.83
CA LEU A 200 -26.06 -17.49 15.83
C LEU A 200 -26.27 -16.02 15.41
N PRO A 201 -26.68 -15.74 14.15
CA PRO A 201 -27.14 -16.68 13.12
C PRO A 201 -26.00 -17.41 12.37
N GLU A 202 -26.32 -18.46 11.63
CA GLU A 202 -25.40 -19.10 10.68
C GLU A 202 -24.97 -18.14 9.56
N TYR A 203 -23.78 -18.36 9.01
CA TYR A 203 -23.28 -17.65 7.84
C TYR A 203 -23.91 -18.21 6.56
N THR A 204 -24.32 -17.31 5.68
CA THR A 204 -24.66 -17.62 4.29
C THR A 204 -23.39 -17.72 3.44
N VAL A 205 -23.50 -18.30 2.24
CA VAL A 205 -22.39 -18.35 1.27
C VAL A 205 -21.89 -16.94 0.97
N ASP A 206 -22.81 -15.99 0.75
CA ASP A 206 -22.50 -14.58 0.50
C ASP A 206 -21.76 -13.93 1.67
N ASP A 207 -22.09 -14.26 2.92
CA ASP A 207 -21.36 -13.75 4.07
C ASP A 207 -19.91 -14.24 4.06
N ILE A 208 -19.69 -15.53 3.77
CA ILE A 208 -18.34 -16.11 3.69
C ILE A 208 -17.57 -15.48 2.55
N VAL A 209 -18.17 -15.34 1.36
CA VAL A 209 -17.54 -14.64 0.23
C VAL A 209 -17.13 -13.24 0.66
N ARG A 210 -18.01 -12.44 1.29
CA ARG A 210 -17.65 -11.07 1.72
C ARG A 210 -16.54 -11.01 2.78
N ILE A 211 -16.45 -12.02 3.63
CA ILE A 211 -15.45 -12.07 4.72
C ILE A 211 -14.10 -12.57 4.20
N ILE A 212 -14.11 -13.54 3.28
CA ILE A 212 -12.91 -14.15 2.68
C ILE A 212 -12.40 -13.28 1.52
N ASP A 213 -13.29 -12.86 0.63
CA ASP A 213 -13.05 -11.86 -0.41
C ASP A 213 -13.05 -10.47 0.23
N ARG A 214 -11.99 -10.18 1.01
CA ARG A 214 -11.73 -8.90 1.71
C ARG A 214 -11.57 -7.68 0.78
N HIS A 215 -12.13 -7.73 -0.43
CA HIS A 215 -12.19 -6.59 -1.32
C HIS A 215 -13.23 -5.60 -0.80
N ASP A 216 -12.75 -4.56 -0.09
CA ASP A 216 -13.56 -3.37 0.13
C ASP A 216 -14.13 -2.91 -1.23
N PRO A 217 -15.45 -2.74 -1.37
CA PRO A 217 -16.04 -2.38 -2.64
C PRO A 217 -15.47 -1.02 -3.06
N GLY A 218 -14.63 -1.05 -4.10
CA GLY A 218 -13.97 0.15 -4.60
C GLY A 218 -14.97 1.08 -5.28
N ILE A 219 -15.49 2.06 -4.54
CA ILE A 219 -16.44 3.04 -5.07
C ILE A 219 -15.69 4.06 -5.92
N ILE A 220 -16.01 4.12 -7.22
CA ILE A 220 -15.32 5.00 -8.17
C ILE A 220 -15.39 6.48 -7.77
N THR A 221 -16.52 6.93 -7.19
CA THR A 221 -16.67 8.33 -6.76
C THR A 221 -15.70 8.70 -5.64
N ILE A 222 -15.45 7.80 -4.69
CA ILE A 222 -14.48 8.01 -3.61
C ILE A 222 -13.05 8.00 -4.17
N ASN A 223 -12.74 7.08 -5.10
CA ASN A 223 -11.46 7.07 -5.81
C ASN A 223 -11.23 8.40 -6.55
N ALA A 224 -12.27 8.95 -7.20
CA ALA A 224 -12.19 10.22 -7.92
C ALA A 224 -11.94 11.41 -6.98
N VAL A 225 -12.60 11.47 -5.82
CA VAL A 225 -12.37 12.52 -4.82
C VAL A 225 -10.94 12.46 -4.27
N ILE A 226 -10.51 11.29 -3.81
CA ILE A 226 -9.18 11.12 -3.21
C ILE A 226 -8.07 11.34 -4.24
N SER A 227 -8.19 10.81 -5.46
CA SER A 227 -7.21 11.03 -6.52
C SER A 227 -7.10 12.50 -6.92
N ALA A 228 -8.21 13.25 -6.94
CA ALA A 228 -8.19 14.68 -7.24
C ALA A 228 -7.38 15.44 -6.18
N LEU A 229 -7.60 15.13 -4.90
CA LEU A 229 -6.85 15.72 -3.79
C LEU A 229 -5.36 15.36 -3.88
N GLN A 230 -5.01 14.08 -4.08
CA GLN A 230 -3.61 13.66 -4.22
C GLN A 230 -2.92 14.34 -5.41
N SER A 231 -3.61 14.41 -6.56
CA SER A 231 -3.08 15.06 -7.76
C SER A 231 -2.83 16.54 -7.51
N HIS A 232 -3.74 17.20 -6.79
CA HIS A 232 -3.61 18.60 -6.43
C HIS A 232 -2.41 18.85 -5.48
N GLU A 233 -2.23 18.00 -4.46
CA GLU A 233 -1.05 18.09 -3.58
C GLU A 233 0.26 17.87 -4.34
N ALA A 234 0.30 16.90 -5.26
CA ALA A 234 1.48 16.67 -6.11
C ALA A 234 1.83 17.89 -6.97
N VAL A 235 0.83 18.54 -7.58
CA VAL A 235 1.04 19.79 -8.34
C VAL A 235 1.57 20.90 -7.44
N LYS A 236 1.00 21.08 -6.23
CA LYS A 236 1.52 22.07 -5.28
C LYS A 236 2.99 21.83 -4.95
N ILE A 237 3.37 20.58 -4.66
CA ILE A 237 4.76 20.20 -4.37
C ILE A 237 5.69 20.55 -5.55
N LEU A 238 5.29 20.20 -6.78
CA LEU A 238 6.09 20.46 -7.97
C LEU A 238 6.28 21.96 -8.25
N HIS A 239 5.23 22.76 -8.05
CA HIS A 239 5.32 24.21 -8.14
C HIS A 239 6.19 24.82 -7.03
N TRP A 240 6.03 24.35 -5.80
CA TRP A 240 6.81 24.80 -4.65
C TRP A 240 8.30 24.52 -4.79
N LYS A 241 8.67 23.35 -5.31
CA LYS A 241 10.08 23.03 -5.62
C LYS A 241 10.71 24.02 -6.60
N LYS A 242 9.92 24.63 -7.48
CA LYS A 242 10.34 25.68 -8.42
C LYS A 242 10.20 27.10 -7.88
N GLY A 243 9.83 27.26 -6.60
CA GLY A 243 9.62 28.55 -5.96
C GLY A 243 8.25 29.20 -6.25
N HIS A 244 7.37 28.52 -7.00
CA HIS A 244 6.04 29.04 -7.33
C HIS A 244 5.04 28.72 -6.22
N LYS A 245 4.74 29.70 -5.36
CA LYS A 245 3.90 29.49 -4.16
C LYS A 245 2.41 29.84 -4.32
N GLY A 246 1.97 30.24 -5.52
CA GLY A 246 0.60 30.72 -5.77
C GLY A 246 -0.52 29.70 -5.55
N LEU A 247 -0.21 28.41 -5.49
CA LEU A 247 -1.17 27.33 -5.23
C LEU A 247 -1.36 27.01 -3.74
N GLY A 248 -0.70 27.76 -2.85
CA GLY A 248 -0.71 27.51 -1.42
C GLY A 248 0.26 26.40 -0.99
N GLU A 249 0.36 26.19 0.32
CA GLU A 249 1.21 25.17 0.93
C GLU A 249 0.60 23.77 0.77
N PRO A 250 1.41 22.74 0.44
CA PRO A 250 1.01 21.35 0.57
C PRO A 250 0.52 21.03 1.99
N ILE A 251 -0.62 20.36 2.11
CA ILE A 251 -1.23 20.04 3.39
C ILE A 251 -0.41 18.96 4.08
N GLN A 252 0.05 19.24 5.30
CA GLN A 252 0.85 18.29 6.10
C GLN A 252 0.00 17.44 7.07
N ASN A 253 -1.30 17.74 7.19
CA ASN A 253 -2.23 16.98 8.03
C ASN A 253 -2.65 15.69 7.32
N TYR A 254 -2.99 14.68 8.12
CA TYR A 254 -3.67 13.49 7.62
C TYR A 254 -5.15 13.84 7.42
N VAL A 255 -5.61 13.91 6.17
CA VAL A 255 -6.97 14.33 5.84
C VAL A 255 -7.81 13.09 5.60
N VAL A 256 -8.93 12.97 6.30
CA VAL A 256 -9.92 11.91 6.11
C VAL A 256 -11.17 12.50 5.47
N TYR A 257 -11.63 11.88 4.40
CA TYR A 257 -12.89 12.18 3.76
C TYR A 257 -13.92 11.10 4.11
N ASN A 258 -15.09 11.55 4.58
CA ASN A 258 -16.26 10.70 4.80
C ASN A 258 -17.32 11.01 3.74
N GLY A 259 -17.48 10.11 2.77
CA GLY A 259 -18.41 10.25 1.65
C GLY A 259 -19.89 10.09 2.01
N ILE A 260 -20.22 9.56 3.18
CA ILE A 260 -21.61 9.49 3.67
C ILE A 260 -22.07 10.87 4.14
N THR A 261 -21.21 11.56 4.88
CA THR A 261 -21.51 12.87 5.47
C THR A 261 -21.00 14.04 4.63
N MET A 262 -20.22 13.77 3.59
CA MET A 262 -19.52 14.75 2.74
C MET A 262 -18.58 15.67 3.55
N LYS A 263 -17.97 15.16 4.62
CA LYS A 263 -17.09 15.94 5.52
C LYS A 263 -15.62 15.57 5.38
N PHE A 264 -14.78 16.57 5.58
CA PHE A 264 -13.33 16.42 5.74
C PHE A 264 -12.94 16.57 7.20
N TYR A 265 -12.07 15.69 7.67
CA TYR A 265 -11.48 15.71 9.00
C TYR A 265 -9.98 15.84 8.86
N HIS A 266 -9.39 16.79 9.60
CA HIS A 266 -7.95 17.01 9.60
C HIS A 266 -7.37 16.47 10.89
N ILE A 267 -6.45 15.52 10.77
CA ILE A 267 -5.77 14.90 11.90
C ILE A 267 -4.30 15.32 11.84
N GLU A 268 -3.86 16.03 12.87
CA GLU A 268 -2.45 16.38 13.03
C GLU A 268 -1.66 15.14 13.46
N LYS A 269 -0.60 14.81 12.71
CA LYS A 269 0.31 13.71 13.03
C LYS A 269 1.62 14.28 13.56
N LYS A 270 1.91 14.06 14.83
CA LYS A 270 3.14 14.56 15.46
C LYS A 270 4.34 13.74 15.02
N LYS A 271 5.41 14.41 14.61
CA LYS A 271 6.66 13.74 14.25
C LYS A 271 7.27 13.12 15.51
N ASN A 272 7.66 11.86 15.44
CA ASN A 272 8.38 11.17 16.52
C ASN A 272 9.90 11.32 16.31
N PRO A 273 10.63 11.99 17.22
CA PRO A 273 12.09 12.12 17.14
C PRO A 273 12.83 10.78 17.18
N GLU A 274 12.23 9.75 17.79
CA GLU A 274 12.78 8.40 17.96
C GLU A 274 12.25 7.42 16.90
N CYS A 275 11.62 7.93 15.83
CA CYS A 275 11.10 7.10 14.75
C CYS A 275 12.22 6.25 14.10
N SER A 276 11.95 4.97 13.89
CA SER A 276 12.88 4.01 13.26
C SER A 276 13.25 4.34 11.81
N GLN A 277 12.46 5.18 11.12
CA GLN A 277 12.70 5.57 9.72
C GLN A 277 13.25 6.98 9.54
N CYS A 278 12.67 7.98 10.22
CA CYS A 278 13.00 9.40 10.05
C CYS A 278 13.41 10.12 11.35
N GLY A 279 13.67 9.35 12.42
CA GLY A 279 14.15 9.86 13.69
C GLY A 279 15.63 10.27 13.69
N LYS A 280 16.07 10.88 14.79
CA LYS A 280 17.42 11.43 14.96
C LYS A 280 18.51 10.36 15.01
N HIS A 281 18.16 9.17 15.47
CA HIS A 281 19.08 8.04 15.63
C HIS A 281 19.24 7.20 14.35
N VAL A 282 18.47 7.49 13.30
CA VAL A 282 18.54 6.75 12.04
C VAL A 282 19.74 7.22 11.23
N ARG A 283 20.65 6.27 10.96
CA ARG A 283 21.83 6.48 10.11
C ARG A 283 21.76 5.58 8.89
N ARG A 284 22.07 6.12 7.71
CA ARG A 284 22.15 5.37 6.45
C ARG A 284 23.60 5.37 5.95
N VAL A 285 24.11 4.20 5.57
CA VAL A 285 25.45 4.02 5.01
C VAL A 285 25.35 3.26 3.71
N SER A 286 26.02 3.75 2.67
CA SER A 286 26.18 3.02 1.42
C SER A 286 27.38 2.08 1.55
N ILE A 287 27.15 0.79 1.32
CA ILE A 287 28.18 -0.24 1.43
C ILE A 287 28.39 -0.83 0.04
N LYS A 288 29.61 -0.70 -0.49
CA LYS A 288 30.00 -1.32 -1.77
C LYS A 288 30.63 -2.67 -1.48
N LEU A 289 30.08 -3.73 -2.09
CA LEU A 289 30.57 -5.10 -1.97
C LEU A 289 30.81 -5.68 -3.35
N ARG A 290 31.74 -6.63 -3.44
CA ARG A 290 31.85 -7.50 -4.63
C ARG A 290 30.74 -8.54 -4.57
N ALA A 291 30.17 -8.93 -5.71
CA ALA A 291 29.03 -9.85 -5.78
C ALA A 291 29.21 -11.15 -4.97
N HIS A 292 30.43 -11.69 -4.93
CA HIS A 292 30.76 -12.93 -4.21
C HIS A 292 31.23 -12.72 -2.76
N SER A 293 31.04 -11.53 -2.19
CA SER A 293 31.46 -11.25 -0.81
C SER A 293 30.52 -11.90 0.20
N PRO A 294 31.01 -12.48 1.31
CA PRO A 294 30.16 -12.96 2.38
C PRO A 294 29.28 -11.84 2.98
N CYS A 295 28.03 -12.15 3.32
CA CYS A 295 27.11 -11.20 3.96
C CYS A 295 27.65 -10.66 5.30
N GLU A 296 28.48 -11.43 6.00
CA GLU A 296 29.18 -11.00 7.22
C GLU A 296 30.00 -9.71 7.02
N ASN A 297 30.47 -9.44 5.79
CA ASN A 297 31.17 -8.20 5.48
C ASN A 297 30.27 -6.96 5.64
N ILE A 298 28.95 -7.09 5.44
CA ILE A 298 27.99 -6.02 5.71
C ILE A 298 28.03 -5.65 7.18
N ILE A 299 27.96 -6.65 8.07
CA ILE A 299 28.01 -6.46 9.52
C ILE A 299 29.35 -5.83 9.91
N LYS A 300 30.48 -6.36 9.43
CA LYS A 300 31.83 -5.80 9.71
C LYS A 300 31.95 -4.34 9.30
N ILE A 301 31.43 -3.97 8.12
CA ILE A 301 31.46 -2.59 7.63
C ILE A 301 30.53 -1.70 8.46
N LEU A 302 29.33 -2.15 8.82
CA LEU A 302 28.43 -1.42 9.71
C LEU A 302 29.07 -1.19 11.09
N THR A 303 29.68 -2.21 11.69
CA THR A 303 30.39 -2.08 12.97
C THR A 303 31.54 -1.07 12.87
N LYS A 304 32.31 -1.09 11.79
CA LYS A 304 33.36 -0.08 11.53
C LYS A 304 32.81 1.34 11.39
N ASN A 305 31.57 1.50 10.92
CA ASN A 305 30.85 2.78 10.86
C ASN A 305 30.16 3.16 12.20
N GLY A 306 30.44 2.42 13.28
CA GLY A 306 29.94 2.71 14.62
C GLY A 306 28.50 2.23 14.86
N PHE A 307 27.98 1.33 14.03
CA PHE A 307 26.73 0.63 14.34
C PHE A 307 27.02 -0.50 15.34
N LYS A 308 26.12 -0.71 16.29
CA LYS A 308 26.20 -1.82 17.24
C LYS A 308 25.06 -2.79 16.93
N PRO A 309 25.32 -4.09 16.78
CA PRO A 309 24.26 -5.10 16.73
C PRO A 309 23.42 -4.99 18.00
N ASP A 310 22.11 -5.09 17.85
CA ASP A 310 21.22 -5.25 18.99
C ASP A 310 21.36 -6.70 19.49
N PRO A 311 21.72 -6.93 20.77
CA PRO A 311 21.90 -8.27 21.30
C PRO A 311 20.59 -9.08 21.36
N GLU A 312 19.43 -8.42 21.32
CA GLU A 312 18.12 -9.06 21.39
C GLU A 312 17.54 -9.38 20.00
N LEU A 313 18.11 -8.82 18.93
CA LEU A 313 17.65 -9.03 17.57
C LEU A 313 18.75 -9.72 16.75
N GLU A 314 18.41 -10.87 16.17
CA GLU A 314 19.26 -11.43 15.13
C GLU A 314 19.36 -10.43 13.96
N PRO A 315 20.56 -10.18 13.41
CA PRO A 315 20.73 -9.27 12.29
C PRO A 315 20.01 -9.82 11.06
N ILE A 316 18.80 -9.33 10.81
CA ILE A 316 18.02 -9.67 9.62
C ILE A 316 18.56 -8.86 8.45
N LEU A 317 19.12 -9.56 7.47
CA LEU A 317 19.54 -8.96 6.22
C LEU A 317 18.37 -8.98 5.23
N THR A 318 17.57 -7.90 5.21
CA THR A 318 16.52 -7.76 4.20
C THR A 318 17.14 -7.30 2.88
N LEU A 319 17.31 -8.25 1.97
CA LEU A 319 17.86 -8.04 0.63
C LEU A 319 16.76 -7.43 -0.27
N GLN A 320 16.65 -6.10 -0.30
CA GLN A 320 15.65 -5.41 -1.15
C GLN A 320 16.19 -5.06 -2.54
N ASP A 321 17.50 -4.86 -2.70
CA ASP A 321 18.09 -4.37 -3.96
C ASP A 321 19.21 -5.32 -4.43
N PHE A 322 18.94 -6.21 -5.39
CA PHE A 322 20.01 -6.82 -6.19
C PHE A 322 19.91 -6.35 -7.63
N ASN A 323 21.07 -5.96 -8.16
CA ASN A 323 21.41 -6.09 -9.57
C ASN A 323 22.17 -7.41 -9.72
#